data_AF-A0A540V222-F1
#
_entry.id   AF-A0A540V222-F1
#
_cell.length_a   1.000
_cell.length_b   1.000
_cell.length_c   1.000
_cell.angle_alpha   90.00
_cell.angle_beta   90.00
_cell.angle_gamma   90.00
#
_symmetry.space_group_name_H-M   'P 1'
#
loop_
_entity.id
_entity.type
_entity.pdbx_description
1 polymer ?
#
loop_
_entity_poly.entity_id
_entity_poly.type
_entity_poly.pdbx_seq_one_letter_code
_entity_poly.pdbx_strand_id
1 'polypeptide(L)' 'MLLHLREFNTHGYELMEKITKFGIESLDHGNFYRLLRQLEKENLVTSVWDTSSGGPAKRIYSITEAGEKYL' A
#
# COMPACT_ATOMS: atom_id res chain seq x y z
N MET A 1 -1.88 5.30 11.21
CA MET A 1 -1.47 5.15 9.80
C MET A 1 -0.90 3.77 9.51
N LEU A 2 0.10 3.30 10.28
CA LEU A 2 0.63 1.94 10.09
C LEU A 2 -0.34 0.83 10.55
N LEU A 3 -1.22 1.07 11.55
CA LEU A 3 -2.07 0.02 12.13
C LEU A 3 -3.03 -0.62 11.12
N HIS A 4 -3.35 0.12 10.05
CA HIS A 4 -4.22 -0.39 8.99
C HIS A 4 -3.48 -1.36 8.08
N LEU A 5 -2.17 -1.23 7.85
CA LEU A 5 -1.40 -2.08 6.92
C LEU A 5 -1.34 -3.57 7.31
N ARG A 6 -1.60 -3.93 8.57
CA ARG A 6 -1.73 -5.35 8.99
C ARG A 6 -2.86 -6.09 8.29
N GLU A 7 -3.86 -5.40 7.77
CA GLU A 7 -4.98 -6.01 7.04
C GLU A 7 -4.79 -6.04 5.50
N PHE A 8 -3.70 -5.47 4.96
CA PHE A 8 -3.61 -5.22 3.51
C PHE A 8 -2.62 -6.15 2.81
N ASN A 9 -3.15 -7.29 2.38
CA ASN A 9 -2.70 -7.99 1.17
C ASN A 9 -3.62 -7.57 0.01
N THR A 10 -3.55 -6.32 -0.44
CA THR A 10 -4.44 -5.88 -1.54
C THR A 10 -3.79 -4.94 -2.55
N HIS A 11 -4.51 -4.72 -3.65
CA HIS A 11 -4.14 -3.81 -4.72
C HIS A 11 -3.94 -2.37 -4.20
N GLY A 12 -2.88 -1.69 -4.66
CA GLY A 12 -2.56 -0.33 -4.23
C GLY A 12 -3.70 0.69 -4.44
N TYR A 13 -4.59 0.43 -5.40
CA TYR A 13 -5.81 1.22 -5.63
C TYR A 13 -6.87 1.03 -4.54
N GLU A 14 -7.16 -0.20 -4.15
CA GLU A 14 -8.13 -0.50 -3.08
C GLU A 14 -7.61 -0.01 -1.72
N LEU A 15 -6.30 -0.09 -1.51
CA LEU A 15 -5.64 0.49 -0.35
C LEU A 15 -5.88 1.99 -0.29
N MET A 16 -5.76 2.68 -1.42
CA MET A 16 -6.06 4.09 -1.51
C MET A 16 -7.54 4.40 -1.26
N GLU A 17 -8.47 3.68 -1.90
CA GLU A 17 -9.91 3.88 -1.65
C GLU A 17 -10.27 3.73 -0.18
N LYS A 18 -9.71 2.71 0.49
CA LYS A 18 -9.93 2.51 1.93
C LYS A 18 -9.36 3.68 2.74
N ILE A 19 -8.14 4.13 2.47
CA ILE A 19 -7.52 5.26 3.18
C ILE A 19 -8.29 6.57 2.96
N THR A 20 -8.76 6.83 1.74
CA THR A 20 -9.61 8.00 1.45
C THR A 20 -10.94 7.92 2.20
N LYS A 21 -11.56 6.73 2.29
CA LYS A 21 -12.78 6.50 3.10
C LYS A 21 -12.57 6.69 4.60
N PHE A 22 -11.35 6.52 5.12
CA PHE A 22 -11.00 6.80 6.52
C PHE A 22 -10.81 8.30 6.83
N GLY A 23 -11.13 9.20 5.90
CA GLY A 23 -11.16 10.64 6.15
C GLY A 23 -9.85 11.36 5.84
N ILE A 24 -8.91 10.72 5.13
CA ILE A 24 -7.75 11.41 4.56
C ILE A 24 -8.14 11.99 3.19
N GLU A 25 -9.01 13.00 3.21
CA GLU A 25 -9.54 13.67 2.00
C GLU A 25 -8.45 14.40 1.18
N SER A 26 -7.27 14.65 1.77
CA SER A 26 -6.17 15.40 1.15
C SER A 26 -5.02 14.53 0.62
N LEU A 27 -5.17 13.20 0.62
CA LEU A 27 -4.10 12.33 0.14
C LEU A 27 -4.05 12.33 -1.39
N ASP A 28 -3.22 13.21 -1.95
CA ASP A 28 -2.86 13.18 -3.37
C ASP A 28 -2.38 11.77 -3.76
N HIS A 29 -2.97 11.19 -4.81
CA HIS A 29 -2.58 9.91 -5.40
C HIS A 29 -1.06 9.85 -5.58
N GLY A 30 -0.44 10.95 -6.04
CA GLY A 30 1.00 11.04 -6.22
C GLY A 30 1.77 10.90 -4.91
N ASN A 31 1.35 11.57 -3.84
CA ASN A 31 1.95 11.45 -2.51
C ASN A 31 1.80 10.05 -1.93
N PHE A 32 0.65 9.41 -2.13
CA PHE A 32 0.41 8.06 -1.63
C PHE A 32 1.37 7.03 -2.22
N TYR A 33 1.51 7.02 -3.56
CA TYR A 33 2.46 6.11 -4.20
C TYR A 33 3.92 6.47 -3.91
N ARG A 34 4.25 7.74 -3.67
CA ARG A 34 5.58 8.14 -3.18
C ARG A 34 5.86 7.56 -1.79
N LEU A 35 4.90 7.63 -0.88
CA LEU A 35 5.02 7.06 0.46
C LEU A 35 5.20 5.54 0.40
N LEU A 36 4.40 4.84 -0.41
CA LEU A 36 4.55 3.39 -0.60
C LEU A 36 5.94 3.00 -1.10
N ARG A 37 6.49 3.76 -2.06
CA ARG A 37 7.86 3.55 -2.55
C ARG A 37 8.92 3.82 -1.47
N GLN A 38 8.70 4.80 -0.62
CA GLN A 38 9.60 5.08 0.50
C GLN A 38 9.56 3.93 1.52
N LEU A 39 8.38 3.47 1.90
CA LEU A 39 8.21 2.32 2.80
C LEU A 39 8.81 1.03 2.21
N GLU A 40 8.71 0.84 0.90
CA GLU A 40 9.37 -0.25 0.17
C GLU A 40 10.89 -0.12 0.24
N LYS A 41 11.43 1.08 0.04
CA LYS A 41 12.87 1.36 0.18
C LYS A 41 13.38 1.14 1.61
N GLU A 42 12.54 1.38 2.61
CA GLU A 42 12.83 1.14 4.02
C GLU A 42 12.61 -0.32 4.45
N ASN A 43 12.27 -1.22 3.51
CA ASN A 43 11.94 -2.63 3.75
C ASN A 43 10.76 -2.84 4.71
N LEU A 44 9.90 -1.84 4.91
CA LEU A 44 8.72 -1.93 5.76
C LEU A 44 7.51 -2.53 5.01
N VAL A 45 7.52 -2.42 3.68
CA VAL A 45 6.48 -2.94 2.78
C VAL A 45 7.16 -3.61 1.60
N THR A 46 6.55 -4.64 1.02
CA THR A 46 6.97 -5.25 -0.24
C THR A 46 5.86 -5.10 -1.28
N SER A 47 6.20 -5.15 -2.56
CA SER A 47 5.22 -5.13 -3.63
C SER A 47 5.47 -6.19 -4.69
N VAL A 48 4.39 -6.76 -5.21
CA VAL A 48 4.41 -7.72 -6.31
C VAL A 48 3.48 -7.24 -7.43
N TRP A 49 3.88 -7.53 -8.68
CA TRP A 49 3.01 -7.30 -9.82
C TRP A 49 2.04 -8.46 -9.95
N ASP A 50 0.76 -8.15 -9.90
CA ASP A 50 -0.33 -9.05 -10.24
C ASP A 50 -0.77 -8.80 -11.68
N THR A 51 -0.53 -9.80 -12.52
CA THR A 51 -0.92 -9.86 -13.93
C THR A 51 -2.06 -10.85 -14.17
N SER A 52 -2.63 -11.44 -13.11
CA SER A 52 -3.62 -12.52 -13.21
C SER A 52 -5.01 -12.00 -13.58
N SER A 53 -5.36 -10.78 -13.17
CA SER A 53 -6.55 -10.10 -13.67
C SER A 53 -6.27 -9.65 -15.10
N GLY A 54 -7.05 -10.11 -16.09
CA GLY A 54 -6.88 -9.88 -17.54
C GLY A 54 -6.94 -8.43 -18.05
N GLY A 55 -6.47 -7.47 -17.26
CA GLY A 55 -6.24 -6.07 -17.58
C GLY A 55 -4.79 -5.66 -17.26
N PRO A 56 -4.50 -4.35 -17.11
CA PRO A 56 -3.15 -3.88 -16.82
C PRO A 56 -2.62 -4.43 -15.50
N ALA A 57 -1.33 -4.76 -15.47
CA ALA A 57 -0.66 -5.26 -14.28
C ALA A 57 -0.88 -4.32 -13.09
N LYS A 58 -1.34 -4.86 -11.97
CA LYS A 58 -1.58 -4.11 -10.74
C LYS A 58 -0.47 -4.39 -9.74
N ARG A 59 -0.03 -3.38 -8.98
CA ARG A 59 0.83 -3.63 -7.83
C ARG A 59 -0.01 -4.00 -6.62
N ILE A 60 0.31 -5.14 -6.03
CA ILE A 60 -0.14 -5.55 -4.71
C ILE A 60 0.96 -5.17 -3.73
N TYR A 61 0.58 -4.57 -2.61
CA TYR A 61 1.50 -4.22 -1.53
C TYR A 61 1.18 -5.07 -0.30
N SER A 62 2.22 -5.51 0.42
CA SER A 62 2.12 -6.30 1.64
C SER A 62 3.11 -5.77 2.68
N ILE A 63 2.71 -5.69 3.95
CA ILE A 63 3.62 -5.31 5.04
C ILE A 63 4.67 -6.41 5.28
N THR A 64 5.91 -6.03 5.59
CA THR A 64 6.95 -6.98 5.97
C THR A 64 6.97 -7.20 7.48
N GLU A 65 7.68 -8.22 7.96
CA GLU A 65 7.89 -8.42 9.41
C GLU A 65 8.57 -7.20 10.07
N ALA A 66 9.46 -6.51 9.35
CA ALA A 66 10.09 -5.29 9.84
C ALA A 66 9.08 -4.13 9.95
N GLY A 67 8.17 -4.01 8.97
CA GLY A 67 7.04 -3.08 9.03
C GLY A 67 6.09 -3.35 10.19
N GLU A 68 5.82 -4.63 10.49
CA GLU A 68 4.99 -5.02 11.63
C GLU A 68 5.66 -4.75 12.99
N LYS A 69 6.99 -4.80 13.08
CA LYS A 69 7.73 -4.48 14.33
C LYS A 69 7.93 -2.97 14.54
N TYR A 70 7.84 -2.18 13.48
CA TYR A 70 7.87 -0.71 13.55
C TYR A 70 6.56 -0.13 14.12
N LEU A 71 5.52 -0.97 14.22
CA LEU A 71 4.19 -0.68 14.73
C LEU A 71 4.05 -0.86 16.24
#